data_AF-A0A5N9GGJ6-F1
#
_entry.id   AF-A0A5N9GGJ6-F1
#
_cell.length_a   1.000
_cell.length_b   1.000
_cell.length_c   1.000
_cell.angle_alpha   90.00
_cell.angle_beta   90.00
_cell.angle_gamma   90.00
#
_symmetry.space_group_name_H-M   'P 1'
#
loop_
_entity.id
_entity.type
_entity.pdbx_description
1 polymer ?
#
loop_
_entity_poly.entity_id
_entity_poly.type
_entity_poly.pdbx_seq_one_letter_code
_entity_poly.pdbx_strand_id
1 'polypeptide(L)'
;MPIYEYRCQQCSEVSSYYLKTYGAVPISGCKHCQSPDIQRIMSNVTHIRSEADKFAQLDPKYGKMVDQALAKAPSDTNPDHYVRKMVPFSQAKEQGDPYFKD
;
A
#
# COMPACT_ATOMS: atom_id res chain seq x y z
N MET A 1 7.95 -25.09 6.61
CA MET A 1 6.68 -25.80 6.89
C MET A 1 5.61 -25.22 5.99
N PRO A 2 5.20 -25.89 4.90
CA PRO A 2 4.24 -25.31 3.97
C PRO A 2 2.80 -25.43 4.51
N ILE A 3 2.13 -24.28 4.62
CA ILE A 3 0.69 -24.22 4.83
C ILE A 3 0.07 -24.08 3.44
N TYR A 4 -0.89 -24.94 3.12
CA TYR A 4 -1.58 -24.92 1.84
C TYR A 4 -3.06 -24.63 2.04
N GLU A 5 -3.62 -23.86 1.11
CA GLU A 5 -5.04 -23.54 1.08
C GLU A 5 -5.77 -24.41 0.07
N TYR A 6 -6.95 -24.87 0.46
CA TYR A 6 -7.81 -25.71 -0.36
C TYR A 6 -9.21 -25.12 -0.40
N ARG A 7 -9.81 -25.09 -1.60
CA ARG A 7 -11.21 -24.70 -1.82
C ARG A 7 -12.05 -25.95 -2.07
N CYS A 8 -13.15 -26.08 -1.34
CA CYS A 8 -14.12 -27.12 -1.61
C CYS A 8 -14.95 -26.78 -2.86
N GLN A 9 -15.15 -27.75 -3.76
CA GLN A 9 -15.96 -27.54 -4.97
C GLN A 9 -17.47 -27.51 -4.70
N GLN A 10 -17.92 -28.01 -3.54
CA GLN A 10 -19.35 -28.06 -3.20
C GLN A 10 -19.83 -26.83 -2.43
N CYS A 11 -19.11 -26.41 -1.39
CA CYS A 11 -19.51 -25.26 -0.57
C CYS A 11 -18.67 -23.99 -0.80
N SER A 12 -17.67 -24.03 -1.67
CA SER A 12 -16.74 -22.94 -1.98
C SER A 12 -15.86 -22.42 -0.82
N GLU A 13 -16.00 -23.01 0.37
CA GLU A 13 -15.25 -22.65 1.57
C GLU A 13 -13.76 -22.93 1.42
N VAL A 14 -12.93 -22.02 1.92
CA VAL A 14 -11.47 -22.13 1.91
C VAL A 14 -10.97 -22.62 3.27
N SER A 15 -10.25 -23.73 3.26
CA SER A 15 -9.68 -24.35 4.45
C SER A 15 -8.15 -24.44 4.33
N SER A 16 -7.43 -24.03 5.38
CA SER A 16 -5.99 -24.17 5.48
C SER A 16 -5.60 -25.50 6.14
N TYR A 17 -4.64 -26.19 5.54
CA TYR A 17 -4.09 -27.45 6.04
C TYR A 17 -2.58 -27.37 6.16
N TYR A 18 -2.09 -27.91 7.28
CA TYR A 18 -0.69 -28.10 7.51
C TYR A 18 -0.28 -29.47 6.96
N LEU A 19 0.59 -29.48 5.94
CA LEU A 19 1.09 -30.71 5.33
C LEU A 19 2.58 -30.88 5.62
N LYS A 20 2.94 -32.02 6.20
CA LYS A 20 4.33 -32.35 6.56
C LYS A 20 5.20 -32.62 5.33
N THR A 21 4.59 -33.14 4.27
CA THR A 21 5.27 -33.55 3.02
C THR A 21 4.69 -32.82 1.82
N TYR A 22 5.57 -32.47 0.88
CA TYR A 22 5.18 -31.86 -0.39
C TYR A 22 4.39 -32.89 -1.22
N GLY A 23 3.20 -32.52 -1.68
CA GLY A 23 2.32 -33.41 -2.45
C GLY A 23 1.40 -34.31 -1.63
N ALA A 24 1.42 -34.21 -0.30
CA ALA A 24 0.40 -34.87 0.52
C ALA A 24 -0.99 -34.29 0.24
N VAL A 25 -2.01 -35.13 0.30
CA VAL A 25 -3.42 -34.72 0.24
C VAL A 25 -3.94 -34.62 1.68
N PRO A 26 -4.74 -33.60 2.03
CA PRO A 26 -5.37 -33.54 3.34
C PRO A 26 -6.22 -34.81 3.60
N ILE A 27 -6.00 -35.45 4.75
CA ILE A 27 -6.73 -36.68 5.12
C ILE A 27 -8.19 -36.32 5.48
N SER A 28 -8.41 -35.13 6.03
CA SER A 28 -9.75 -34.61 6.28
C SER A 28 -10.25 -33.82 5.06
N GLY A 29 -11.44 -34.16 4.59
CA GLY A 29 -12.18 -33.38 3.59
C GLY A 29 -12.50 -31.97 4.10
N CYS A 30 -13.36 -31.25 3.37
CA CYS A 30 -13.71 -29.87 3.73
C CYS A 30 -14.13 -29.73 5.20
N LYS A 31 -13.60 -28.73 5.92
CA LYS A 31 -13.95 -28.49 7.34
C LYS A 31 -15.43 -28.13 7.55
N HIS A 32 -16.12 -27.67 6.51
CA HIS A 32 -17.51 -27.24 6.56
C HIS A 32 -18.50 -28.37 6.20
N CYS A 33 -18.35 -28.99 5.03
CA CYS A 33 -19.31 -29.98 4.51
C CYS A 33 -18.79 -31.43 4.51
N GLN A 34 -17.57 -31.68 5.00
CA GLN A 34 -16.87 -32.98 4.97
C GLN A 34 -16.70 -33.62 3.58
N SER A 35 -16.98 -32.88 2.50
CA SER A 35 -16.81 -33.37 1.14
C SER A 35 -15.34 -33.69 0.83
N PRO A 36 -15.05 -34.80 0.13
CA PRO A 36 -13.69 -35.13 -0.31
C PRO A 36 -13.23 -34.27 -1.50
N ASP A 37 -14.14 -33.55 -2.17
CA ASP A 37 -13.85 -32.78 -3.36
C ASP A 37 -13.28 -31.39 -3.01
N ILE A 38 -11.96 -31.37 -2.80
CA ILE A 38 -11.18 -30.17 -2.48
C ILE A 38 -10.05 -29.97 -3.49
N GLN A 39 -9.84 -28.73 -3.92
CA GLN A 39 -8.76 -28.35 -4.83
C GLN A 39 -7.81 -27.38 -4.17
N ARG A 40 -6.51 -27.59 -4.37
CA ARG A 40 -5.47 -26.68 -3.88
C ARG A 40 -5.55 -25.36 -4.64
N ILE A 41 -5.58 -24.25 -3.91
CA ILE A 41 -5.55 -22.90 -4.49
C ILE A 41 -4.25 -22.20 -4.08
N MET A 42 -3.83 -21.23 -4.89
CA MET A 42 -2.85 -20.25 -4.46
C MET A 42 -3.57 -19.18 -3.65
N SER A 43 -2.98 -18.77 -2.53
CA SER A 43 -3.55 -17.72 -1.71
C SER A 43 -3.60 -16.41 -2.50
N ASN A 44 -4.60 -15.58 -2.23
CA ASN A 44 -4.62 -14.23 -2.76
C ASN A 44 -3.51 -13.43 -2.08
N VAL A 45 -2.42 -13.20 -2.81
CA VAL A 45 -1.37 -12.29 -2.37
C VAL A 45 -1.75 -10.86 -2.75
N THR A 46 -1.98 -10.02 -1.74
CA THR A 46 -2.07 -8.58 -1.96
C THR A 46 -0.64 -8.03 -2.05
N HIS A 47 -0.26 -7.52 -3.21
CA HIS A 47 1.02 -6.83 -3.35
C HIS A 47 1.01 -5.56 -2.50
N ILE A 48 1.95 -5.47 -1.55
CA ILE A 48 2.19 -4.24 -0.78
C ILE A 48 2.79 -3.23 -1.76
N ARG A 49 2.02 -2.17 -2.05
CA ARG A 49 2.46 -1.08 -2.91
C ARG A 49 3.23 -0.05 -2.10
N SER A 50 4.30 0.48 -2.70
CA SER A 50 4.99 1.63 -2.14
C SER A 50 4.04 2.84 -2.09
N GLU A 51 4.32 3.82 -1.23
CA GLU A 51 3.52 5.06 -1.22
C GLU A 51 3.59 5.77 -2.57
N ALA A 52 4.77 5.78 -3.21
CA ALA A 52 4.97 6.35 -4.54
C ALA A 52 4.03 5.72 -5.59
N ASP A 53 3.88 4.39 -5.59
CA ASP A 53 2.98 3.70 -6.52
C ASP A 53 1.51 4.04 -6.27
N LYS A 54 1.13 4.24 -4.99
CA LYS A 54 -0.23 4.67 -4.63
C LYS A 54 -0.49 6.08 -5.14
N PHE A 55 0.46 6.99 -4.96
CA PHE A 55 0.36 8.37 -5.46
C PHE A 55 0.30 8.43 -6.99
N ALA A 56 1.09 7.61 -7.70
CA ALA A 56 1.09 7.57 -9.15
C ALA A 56 -0.24 7.10 -9.76
N GLN A 57 -1.03 6.32 -9.02
CA GLN A 57 -2.35 5.86 -9.46
C GLN A 57 -3.45 6.90 -9.24
N LEU A 58 -3.22 7.92 -8.41
CA LEU A 58 -4.20 8.98 -8.22
C LEU A 58 -4.44 9.71 -9.54
N ASP A 59 -5.71 10.05 -9.80
CA ASP A 59 -6.12 10.68 -11.06
C ASP A 59 -5.33 12.00 -11.29
N PRO A 60 -4.60 12.13 -12.41
CA PRO A 60 -3.87 13.36 -12.75
C PRO A 60 -4.74 14.61 -12.76
N LYS A 61 -6.05 14.47 -12.98
CA LYS A 61 -7.02 15.57 -12.93
C LYS A 61 -7.09 16.20 -11.54
N TYR A 62 -7.07 15.39 -10.48
CA TYR A 62 -7.13 15.90 -9.11
C TYR A 62 -5.90 16.73 -8.77
N GLY A 63 -4.70 16.27 -9.17
CA GLY A 63 -3.46 17.05 -9.02
C GLY A 63 -3.57 18.43 -9.68
N LYS A 64 -4.02 18.48 -10.94
CA LYS A 64 -4.20 19.75 -11.67
C LYS A 64 -5.21 20.68 -11.02
N MET A 65 -6.29 20.15 -10.46
CA MET A 65 -7.29 20.96 -9.75
C MET A 65 -6.72 21.59 -8.48
N VAL A 66 -5.94 20.81 -7.72
CA VAL A 66 -5.25 21.29 -6.52
C VAL A 66 -4.21 22.35 -6.88
N ASP A 67 -3.39 22.11 -7.91
CA ASP A 67 -2.38 23.05 -8.38
C ASP A 67 -3.01 24.39 -8.82
N GLN A 68 -4.13 24.32 -9.55
CA GLN A 68 -4.87 25.52 -9.96
C GLN A 68 -5.48 26.28 -8.78
N ALA A 69 -5.99 25.57 -7.77
CA ALA A 69 -6.54 26.19 -6.57
C ALA A 69 -5.43 26.87 -5.76
N LEU A 70 -4.30 26.19 -5.56
CA LEU A 70 -3.12 26.74 -4.89
C LEU A 70 -2.55 27.96 -5.61
N ALA A 71 -2.56 27.97 -6.95
CA ALA A 71 -2.08 29.11 -7.74
C ALA A 71 -2.97 30.37 -7.59
N LYS A 72 -4.25 30.20 -7.27
CA LYS A 72 -5.20 31.31 -7.06
C LYS A 72 -5.28 31.75 -5.60
N ALA A 73 -4.84 30.90 -4.67
CA ALA A 73 -4.86 31.19 -3.25
C ALA A 73 -3.81 32.24 -2.86
N PRO A 74 -3.99 32.94 -1.73
CA PRO A 74 -2.96 33.77 -1.13
C PRO A 74 -1.66 32.98 -0.90
N SER A 75 -0.52 33.69 -0.96
CA SER A 75 0.79 33.05 -1.03
C SER A 75 1.13 32.20 0.20
N ASP A 76 0.61 32.56 1.37
CA ASP A 76 0.80 31.88 2.66
C ASP A 76 0.10 30.51 2.74
N THR A 77 -0.85 30.23 1.85
CA THR A 77 -1.56 28.95 1.79
C THR A 77 -0.71 27.84 1.16
N ASN A 78 0.33 28.19 0.40
CA ASN A 78 1.22 27.21 -0.21
C ASN A 78 2.17 26.62 0.86
N PRO A 79 2.26 25.28 1.01
CA PRO A 79 3.12 24.65 2.02
C PRO A 79 4.59 25.10 1.93
N ASP A 80 5.07 25.36 0.71
CA ASP A 80 6.46 25.75 0.47
C ASP A 80 6.71 27.25 0.60
N HIS A 81 5.69 28.05 0.90
CA HIS A 81 5.80 29.51 0.88
C HIS A 81 6.97 30.02 1.72
N TYR A 82 7.09 29.51 2.95
CA TYR A 82 8.16 29.90 3.86
C TYR A 82 9.49 29.23 3.50
N VAL A 83 9.46 27.98 3.06
CA VAL A 83 10.66 27.22 2.64
C VAL A 83 11.37 27.92 1.47
N ARG A 84 10.62 28.42 0.49
CA ARG A 84 11.20 29.15 -0.66
C ARG A 84 11.88 30.46 -0.26
N LYS A 85 11.38 31.10 0.80
CA LYS A 85 11.93 32.33 1.37
C LYS A 85 13.11 32.07 2.29
N MET A 86 13.35 30.84 2.75
CA MET A 86 14.52 30.52 3.56
C MET A 86 15.78 30.46 2.69
N VAL A 87 16.92 30.82 3.30
CA VAL A 87 18.25 30.59 2.72
C VAL A 87 18.61 29.10 2.84
N PRO A 88 19.31 28.52 1.85
CA PRO A 88 19.79 27.15 1.96
C PRO A 88 20.73 26.98 3.15
N PHE A 89 20.66 25.83 3.82
CA PHE A 89 21.49 25.53 5.00
C PHE A 89 23.01 25.65 4.73
N SER A 90 23.45 25.45 3.50
CA SER A 90 24.86 25.64 3.11
C SER A 90 25.34 27.10 3.18
N GLN A 91 24.42 28.06 3.17
CA GLN A 91 24.70 29.50 3.21
C GLN A 91 24.16 30.15 4.49
N ALA A 92 23.53 29.37 5.38
CA ALA A 92 22.97 29.85 6.63
C ALA A 92 24.10 30.08 7.66
N LYS A 93 23.94 31.09 8.53
CA LYS A 93 24.86 31.28 9.66
C LYS A 93 24.61 30.19 10.70
N GLU A 94 25.65 29.76 11.40
CA GLU A 94 25.57 28.62 12.34
C GLU A 94 24.74 28.90 13.61
N GLN A 95 24.47 30.17 13.95
CA GLN A 95 23.67 30.57 15.12
C GLN A 95 22.89 31.87 14.84
N GLY A 96 21.62 31.95 15.27
CA GLY A 96 20.77 33.16 15.18
C GLY A 96 19.33 32.88 14.72
N ASP A 97 18.54 33.95 14.53
CA ASP A 97 17.17 33.88 14.00
C ASP A 97 17.14 33.36 12.54
N PRO A 98 16.05 32.70 12.11
CA PRO A 98 15.92 32.18 10.76
C PRO A 98 15.99 33.31 9.72
N TYR A 99 16.96 33.19 8.81
CA TYR A 99 17.19 34.15 7.74
C TYR A 99 16.19 33.92 6.60
N PHE A 100 15.41 34.95 6.27
CA PHE A 100 14.65 35.01 5.03
C PHE A 100 15.48 35.71 3.95
N LYS A 101 15.28 35.36 2.68
CA LYS A 101 15.83 36.08 1.52
C LYS A 101 15.21 37.48 1.48
N ASP A 102 16.05 38.50 1.27
CA ASP A 102 15.61 39.88 1.00
C ASP A 102 14.80 39.99 -0.30
#